data_AF-A0A4Q7DTP7-F1
#
_entry.id   AF-A0A4Q7DTP7-F1
#
_cell.length_a   1.000
_cell.length_b   1.000
_cell.length_c   1.000
_cell.angle_alpha   90.00
_cell.angle_beta   90.00
_cell.angle_gamma   90.00
#
_symmetry.space_group_name_H-M   'P 1'
#
loop_
_entity.id
_entity.type
_entity.pdbx_description
1 polymer ?
#
loop_
_entity_poly.entity_id
_entity_poly.type
_entity_poly.pdbx_seq_one_letter_code
_entity_poly.pdbx_strand_id
1 'polypeptide(L)'
;MTIDENEIIRIYGKRWDIEVFFKTCKSFLKLGTEYHGLSYDALTAHTAFVFLRYMFMSVEKRDDEDDRTMGELFSTLSQVLSMILGNFILK
;
A
#
# COMPACT_ATOMS: atom_id res chain seq x y z
N MET A 1 -22.45 -1.97 -17.30
CA MET A 1 -21.07 -2.49 -17.11
C MET A 1 -21.13 -3.50 -15.99
N THR A 2 -21.07 -4.79 -16.33
CA THR A 2 -21.06 -5.89 -15.36
C THR A 2 -19.60 -6.22 -15.04
N ILE A 3 -19.19 -6.06 -13.78
CA ILE A 3 -17.86 -6.43 -13.33
C ILE A 3 -17.85 -7.95 -13.13
N ASP A 4 -16.79 -8.62 -13.60
CA ASP A 4 -16.60 -10.05 -13.40
C ASP A 4 -16.53 -10.41 -11.90
N GLU A 5 -17.04 -11.59 -11.54
CA GLU A 5 -17.10 -12.03 -10.15
C GLU A 5 -15.71 -12.13 -9.51
N ASN A 6 -14.69 -12.58 -10.25
CA ASN A 6 -13.32 -12.65 -9.75
C ASN A 6 -12.73 -11.26 -9.52
N GLU A 7 -13.09 -10.31 -10.38
CA GLU A 7 -12.66 -8.92 -10.24
C GLU A 7 -13.31 -8.25 -9.02
N ILE A 8 -14.58 -8.57 -8.72
CA ILE A 8 -15.24 -8.15 -7.47
C ILE A 8 -14.47 -8.70 -6.27
N ILE A 9 -14.17 -10.00 -6.24
CA ILE A 9 -13.41 -10.63 -5.14
C ILE A 9 -12.03 -9.97 -4.98
N ARG A 10 -11.32 -9.73 -6.08
CA ARG A 10 -10.00 -9.09 -6.09
C ARG A 10 -10.05 -7.66 -5.52
N ILE A 11 -11.04 -6.86 -5.92
CA ILE A 11 -11.22 -5.49 -5.42
C ILE A 11 -11.56 -5.50 -3.93
N TYR A 12 -12.39 -6.43 -3.47
CA TYR A 12 -12.70 -6.57 -2.05
C TYR A 12 -11.49 -6.98 -1.21
N GLY A 13 -10.63 -7.87 -1.74
CA GLY A 13 -9.35 -8.20 -1.13
C GLY A 13 -8.47 -6.96 -0.95
N LYS A 14 -8.28 -6.18 -2.02
CA LYS A 14 -7.53 -4.91 -2.00
C LYS A 14 -8.06 -3.91 -0.96
N ARG A 15 -9.38 -3.83 -0.79
CA ARG A 15 -10.00 -2.94 0.21
C ARG A 15 -9.64 -3.37 1.63
N TRP A 16 -9.56 -4.67 1.90
CA TRP A 16 -9.27 -5.20 3.23
C TRP A 16 -7.83 -4.89 3.71
N ASP A 17 -6.90 -4.71 2.77
CA ASP A 17 -5.50 -4.39 3.08
C ASP A 17 -5.36 -3.14 3.96
N ILE A 18 -6.26 -2.15 3.85
CA ILE A 18 -6.24 -0.96 4.71
C ILE A 18 -6.56 -1.28 6.18
N GLU A 19 -7.42 -2.27 6.42
CA GLU A 19 -7.76 -2.72 7.77
C GLU A 19 -6.58 -3.46 8.40
N VAL A 20 -5.87 -4.26 7.60
CA VAL A 20 -4.62 -4.92 8.01
C VAL A 20 -3.53 -3.88 8.31
N PHE A 21 -3.39 -2.85 7.48
CA PHE A 21 -2.48 -1.73 7.72
C PHE A 21 -2.74 -1.07 9.08
N PHE A 22 -3.98 -0.65 9.34
CA PHE A 22 -4.32 0.01 10.60
C PHE A 22 -4.24 -0.92 11.81
N LYS A 23 -4.51 -2.22 11.65
CA LYS A 23 -4.31 -3.22 12.69
C LYS A 23 -2.82 -3.33 13.04
N THR A 24 -1.94 -3.45 12.06
CA THR A 24 -0.50 -3.51 12.27
C THR A 24 0.04 -2.23 12.90
N CYS A 25 -0.38 -1.06 12.41
CA CYS A 25 0.05 0.22 12.97
C CYS A 25 -0.34 0.37 14.45
N LYS A 26 -1.57 0.04 14.82
CA LYS A 26 -2.05 0.15 16.22
C LYS A 26 -1.47 -0.91 17.13
N SER A 27 -1.56 -2.19 16.75
CA SER A 27 -1.23 -3.30 17.63
C SER A 27 0.26 -3.62 17.65
N PHE A 28 0.93 -3.61 16.49
CA PHE A 28 2.34 -4.00 16.38
C PHE A 28 3.28 -2.81 16.52
N LEU A 29 2.97 -1.70 15.82
CA LEU A 29 3.77 -0.47 15.86
C LEU A 29 3.31 0.54 16.93
N LYS A 30 2.36 0.14 17.79
CA LYS A 30 1.94 0.88 18.98
C LYS A 30 1.45 2.30 18.71
N LEU A 31 0.81 2.53 17.56
CA LEU A 31 0.16 3.80 17.25
C LEU A 31 -0.89 4.12 18.33
N GLY A 32 -0.68 5.22 19.06
CA GLY A 32 -1.56 5.69 20.13
C GLY A 32 -1.20 5.19 21.55
N THR A 33 -0.31 4.20 21.69
CA THR A 33 0.14 3.71 23.01
C THR A 33 1.62 3.95 23.28
N GLU A 34 2.43 4.22 22.26
CA GLU A 34 3.87 4.50 22.42
C GLU A 34 4.14 5.95 22.84
N TYR A 35 3.35 6.90 22.33
CA TYR A 35 3.54 8.34 22.57
C TYR A 35 2.38 8.93 23.37
N HIS A 36 2.70 9.60 24.49
CA HIS A 36 1.75 10.25 25.39
C HIS A 36 2.00 11.76 25.57
N GLY A 37 2.82 12.37 24.72
CA GLY A 37 3.09 13.81 24.80
C GLY A 37 1.91 14.65 24.30
N LEU A 38 1.86 15.90 24.77
CA LEU A 38 0.76 16.83 24.48
C LEU A 38 0.99 17.71 23.23
N SER A 39 2.19 17.63 22.62
CA SER A 39 2.51 18.41 21.42
C SER A 39 1.86 17.80 20.19
N TYR A 40 1.06 18.59 19.49
CA TYR A 40 0.39 18.16 18.25
C TYR A 40 1.39 17.88 17.11
N ASP A 41 2.44 18.68 17.00
CA ASP A 41 3.50 18.47 16.00
C ASP A 41 4.23 17.15 16.23
N ALA A 42 4.55 16.85 17.50
CA ALA A 42 5.19 15.61 17.87
C ALA A 42 4.27 14.39 17.66
N LEU A 43 2.96 14.52 17.90
CA LEU A 43 1.97 13.48 17.60
C LEU A 43 1.88 13.20 16.09
N THR A 44 1.89 14.27 15.28
CA THR A 44 1.88 14.17 13.82
C THR A 44 3.15 13.50 13.31
N ALA A 45 4.31 13.90 13.83
CA ALA A 45 5.59 13.28 13.52
C ALA A 45 5.63 11.79 13.92
N HIS A 46 5.16 11.45 15.13
CA HIS A 46 5.08 10.06 15.60
C HIS A 46 4.23 9.20 14.65
N THR A 47 3.06 9.70 14.26
CA THR A 47 2.17 9.02 13.31
C THR A 47 2.87 8.80 11.96
N ALA A 48 3.55 9.82 11.43
CA ALA A 48 4.31 9.70 10.18
C ALA A 48 5.43 8.65 10.28
N PHE A 49 6.16 8.60 11.41
CA PHE A 49 7.19 7.58 11.63
C PHE A 49 6.62 6.16 11.77
N VAL A 50 5.46 5.99 12.42
CA VAL A 50 4.76 4.70 12.44
C VAL A 50 4.43 4.25 11.01
N PHE A 51 3.86 5.13 10.19
CA PHE A 51 3.52 4.78 8.81
C PHE A 51 4.76 4.49 7.97
N LEU A 52 5.84 5.23 8.16
CA LEU A 52 7.12 4.96 7.51
C LEU A 52 7.68 3.58 7.90
N ARG A 53 7.65 3.21 9.18
CA ARG A 53 8.04 1.88 9.65
C ARG A 53 7.22 0.78 8.98
N TYR A 54 5.90 0.98 8.84
CA TYR A 54 5.05 0.05 8.11
C TYR A 54 5.44 -0.08 6.63
N MET A 55 5.76 1.04 5.95
CA MET A 55 6.17 1.02 4.55
C MET A 55 7.43 0.19 4.34
N PHE A 56 8.45 0.36 5.19
CA PHE A 56 9.66 -0.45 5.15
C PHE A 56 9.36 -1.95 5.33
N MET A 57 8.61 -2.32 6.35
CA MET A 57 8.22 -3.73 6.56
C MET A 57 7.42 -4.30 5.39
N SER A 58 6.60 -3.48 4.72
CA SER A 58 5.81 -3.92 3.56
C SER A 58 6.68 -4.17 2.34
N VAL A 59 7.74 -3.38 2.15
CA VAL A 59 8.73 -3.61 1.09
C VAL A 59 9.52 -4.88 1.37
N GLU A 60 10.04 -5.04 2.59
CA GLU A 60 10.75 -6.26 3.01
C GLU A 60 9.88 -7.51 2.82
N LYS A 61 8.62 -7.47 3.27
CA LYS A 61 7.66 -8.56 3.07
C LYS A 61 7.47 -8.87 1.58
N ARG A 62 7.36 -7.84 0.76
CA ARG A 62 7.16 -7.99 -0.68
C ARG A 62 8.38 -8.60 -1.35
N ASP A 63 9.58 -8.23 -0.93
CA ASP A 63 10.81 -8.83 -1.45
C ASP A 63 10.98 -10.31 -1.01
N ASP A 64 10.35 -10.74 0.10
CA ASP A 64 10.28 -12.15 0.52
C ASP A 64 9.21 -12.97 -0.24
N GLU A 65 8.10 -12.35 -0.64
CA GLU A 65 6.96 -13.01 -1.32
C GLU A 65 6.99 -12.88 -2.86
N ASP A 66 7.71 -11.91 -3.42
CA ASP A 66 7.74 -11.56 -4.84
C ASP A 66 9.18 -11.32 -5.32
N ASP A 67 9.70 -12.26 -6.11
CA ASP A 67 11.07 -12.23 -6.66
C ASP A 67 11.35 -11.06 -7.63
N ARG A 68 10.30 -10.36 -8.10
CA ARG A 68 10.48 -9.26 -9.05
C ARG A 68 11.25 -8.11 -8.40
N THR A 69 12.24 -7.60 -9.10
CA THR A 69 12.92 -6.37 -8.71
C THR A 69 12.00 -5.16 -8.80
N MET A 70 12.35 -4.08 -8.09
CA MET A 70 11.64 -2.79 -8.23
C MET A 70 11.64 -2.30 -9.69
N GLY A 71 12.72 -2.54 -10.44
CA GLY A 71 12.80 -2.19 -11.86
C GLY A 71 11.77 -2.93 -12.71
N GLU A 72 11.54 -4.22 -12.45
CA GLU A 72 10.53 -5.02 -13.14
C GLU A 72 9.10 -4.55 -12.83
N LEU A 73 8.84 -4.12 -11.59
CA LEU A 73 7.56 -3.49 -11.26
C LEU A 73 7.34 -2.19 -12.03
N PHE A 74 8.34 -1.30 -12.05
CA PHE A 74 8.24 -0.04 -12.79
C PHE A 74 8.10 -0.26 -14.30
N SER A 75 8.82 -1.23 -14.85
CA SER A 75 8.68 -1.62 -16.26
C SER A 75 7.28 -2.14 -16.57
N THR A 76 6.74 -3.02 -15.72
CA THR A 76 5.37 -3.55 -15.86
C THR A 76 4.35 -2.42 -15.81
N LEU A 77 4.50 -1.50 -14.87
CA LEU A 77 3.64 -0.32 -14.76
C LEU A 77 3.73 0.56 -16.02
N SER A 78 4.94 0.83 -16.52
CA SER A 78 5.16 1.61 -17.73
C SER A 78 4.50 0.97 -18.95
N GLN A 79 4.58 -0.36 -19.08
CA GLN A 79 3.94 -1.09 -20.17
C GLN A 79 2.41 -0.99 -20.10
N VAL A 80 1.83 -1.19 -18.91
CA VAL A 80 0.39 -1.05 -18.69
C VAL A 80 -0.09 0.37 -19.01
N LEU A 81 0.64 1.39 -18.55
CA LEU A 81 0.34 2.79 -18.85
C LEU A 81 0.40 3.08 -20.35
N SER A 82 1.43 2.58 -21.04
CA SER A 82 1.55 2.72 -22.50
C SER A 82 0.40 2.03 -23.23
N MET A 83 -0.05 0.86 -22.75
CA MET A 83 -1.19 0.14 -23.34
C MET A 83 -2.50 0.90 -23.15
N ILE A 84 -2.73 1.49 -21.98
CA ILE A 84 -3.90 2.33 -21.70
C ILE A 84 -3.88 3.59 -22.59
N LEU A 85 -2.74 4.29 -22.66
CA LEU A 85 -2.57 5.48 -23.50
C LEU A 85 -2.75 5.15 -24.99
N GLY A 86 -2.17 4.04 -25.47
CA GLY A 86 -2.35 3.56 -26.84
C GLY A 86 -3.81 3.27 -27.19
N ASN A 87 -4.55 2.63 -26.27
CA ASN A 87 -5.99 2.38 -26.42
C ASN A 87 -6.84 3.66 -26.37
N PHE A 88 -6.33 4.74 -25.79
CA PHE A 88 -6.98 6.06 -25.78
C PHE A 88 -6.72 6.86 -27.07
N ILE A 89 -5.56 6.68 -27.73
CA ILE A 89 -5.20 7.37 -28.98
C ILE A 89 -5.79 6.67 -30.21
N LEU A 90 -6.01 5.35 -30.15
CA LEU A 90 -6.58 4.54 -31.24
C LEU A 90 -8.12 4.46 -31.22
N LYS A 91 -8.79 5.23 -30.36
CA LYS A 91 -10.24 5.45 -30.33
C LYS A 91 -10.55 6.90 -30.69
#